data_AF-A0A497SRN3-F1
#
_entry.id   AF-A0A497SRN3-F1
#
_cell.length_a   1.000
_cell.length_b   1.000
_cell.length_c   1.000
_cell.angle_alpha   90.00
_cell.angle_beta   90.00
_cell.angle_gamma   90.00
#
_symmetry.space_group_name_H-M   'P 1'
#
loop_
_entity.id
_entity.type
_entity.pdbx_description
1 polymer ?
#
loop_
_entity_poly.entity_id
_entity_poly.type
_entity_poly.pdbx_seq_one_letter_code
_entity_poly.pdbx_strand_id
1 'polypeptide(L)'
;MSYEKDAKKYKLPGLKDIENVFGLKIDEGSSLRDVFKEIMERFRDAKNLIEPVLFIHEGSSPCCFYESSVLGKEKKVYLDLYKKIMEIEWYLERIYFDGREKSIAEALKRCYDVWRNEVRDKILEFAKKMEDGWRNYKGKKNHTQPYLG
;
A
#
# COMPACT_ATOMS: atom_id res chain seq x y z
N MET A 1 -5.79 17.13 -21.05
CA MET A 1 -7.08 17.13 -20.32
C MET A 1 -6.74 17.10 -18.84
N SER A 2 -7.36 17.96 -18.03
CA SER A 2 -7.06 18.07 -16.59
C SER A 2 -8.06 17.23 -15.80
N TYR A 3 -7.56 16.53 -14.77
CA TYR A 3 -8.33 15.70 -13.85
C TYR A 3 -9.60 16.38 -13.34
N GLU A 4 -9.56 17.67 -13.02
CA GLU A 4 -10.71 18.43 -12.51
C GLU A 4 -11.94 18.40 -13.44
N LYS A 5 -11.71 18.37 -14.76
CA LYS A 5 -12.82 18.24 -15.73
C LYS A 5 -13.43 16.84 -15.68
N ASP A 6 -12.58 15.82 -15.59
CA ASP A 6 -13.00 14.41 -15.53
C ASP A 6 -13.68 14.09 -14.19
N ALA A 7 -13.20 14.69 -13.09
CA ALA A 7 -13.77 14.55 -11.77
C ALA A 7 -15.23 15.02 -11.73
N LYS A 8 -15.54 16.16 -12.36
CA LYS A 8 -16.92 16.64 -12.51
C LYS A 8 -17.76 15.73 -13.39
N LYS A 9 -17.20 15.28 -14.53
CA LYS A 9 -17.87 14.39 -15.50
C LYS A 9 -18.27 13.04 -14.88
N TYR A 10 -17.39 12.44 -14.10
CA TYR A 10 -17.56 11.08 -13.53
C TYR A 10 -17.92 11.07 -12.03
N LYS A 11 -18.11 12.25 -11.43
CA LYS A 11 -18.37 12.43 -9.99
C LYS A 11 -17.28 11.76 -9.14
N LEU A 12 -16.02 12.03 -9.46
CA LEU A 12 -14.85 11.53 -8.71
C LEU A 12 -14.56 12.44 -7.51
N PRO A 13 -13.80 11.95 -6.51
CA PRO A 13 -13.28 12.79 -5.44
C PRO A 13 -12.47 13.97 -5.98
N GLY A 14 -12.47 15.09 -5.27
CA GLY A 14 -11.63 16.23 -5.63
C GLY A 14 -10.14 15.88 -5.50
N LEU A 15 -9.27 16.60 -6.22
CA LEU A 15 -7.83 16.31 -6.19
C LEU A 15 -7.27 16.35 -4.76
N LYS A 16 -7.65 17.39 -3.99
CA LYS A 16 -7.28 17.55 -2.58
C LYS A 16 -7.74 16.38 -1.70
N ASP A 17 -8.89 15.80 -1.99
CA ASP A 17 -9.38 14.65 -1.22
C ASP A 17 -8.52 13.42 -1.49
N ILE A 18 -8.12 13.22 -2.75
CA ILE A 18 -7.20 12.14 -3.12
C ILE A 18 -5.84 12.34 -2.44
N GLU A 19 -5.26 13.54 -2.54
CA GLU A 19 -3.98 13.88 -1.90
C GLU A 19 -4.00 13.59 -0.39
N ASN A 20 -5.05 14.03 0.31
CA ASN A 20 -5.20 13.82 1.75
C ASN A 20 -5.38 12.34 2.13
N VAL A 21 -6.21 11.62 1.37
CA VAL A 21 -6.54 10.21 1.67
C VAL A 21 -5.35 9.29 1.40
N PHE A 22 -4.63 9.52 0.29
CA PHE A 22 -3.51 8.69 -0.12
C PHE A 22 -2.14 9.20 0.37
N GLY A 23 -2.05 10.43 0.90
CA GLY A 23 -0.80 11.01 1.38
C GLY A 23 0.19 11.27 0.25
N LEU A 24 -0.30 11.81 -0.87
CA LEU A 24 0.46 12.09 -2.09
C LEU A 24 0.24 13.54 -2.52
N LYS A 25 1.10 14.03 -3.42
CA LYS A 25 1.01 15.36 -4.00
C LYS A 25 0.88 15.22 -5.52
N ILE A 26 -0.18 15.78 -6.08
CA ILE A 26 -0.48 15.71 -7.51
C ILE A 26 -0.49 17.11 -8.09
N ASP A 27 0.10 17.28 -9.27
CA ASP A 27 0.08 18.55 -9.97
C ASP A 27 -1.35 18.89 -10.45
N GLU A 28 -1.77 20.15 -10.30
CA GLU A 28 -3.12 20.61 -10.68
C GLU A 28 -3.42 20.45 -12.20
N GLY A 29 -2.41 20.15 -13.02
CA GLY A 29 -2.52 19.85 -14.45
C GLY A 29 -2.58 18.36 -14.82
N SER A 30 -2.42 17.45 -13.85
CA SER A 30 -2.36 16.01 -14.10
C SER A 30 -3.62 15.49 -14.81
N SER A 31 -3.42 14.54 -15.72
CA SER A 31 -4.54 13.87 -16.38
C SER A 31 -5.16 12.80 -15.49
N LEU A 32 -6.37 12.33 -15.82
CA LEU A 32 -7.00 11.19 -15.15
C LEU A 32 -6.08 9.96 -15.05
N ARG A 33 -5.29 9.72 -16.10
CA ARG A 33 -4.37 8.59 -16.15
C ARG A 33 -3.15 8.78 -15.25
N ASP A 34 -2.68 10.01 -15.08
CA ASP A 34 -1.55 10.31 -14.19
C ASP A 34 -1.98 10.11 -12.74
N VAL A 35 -3.15 10.64 -12.35
CA VAL A 35 -3.74 10.41 -11.01
C VAL A 35 -3.94 8.91 -10.74
N PHE A 36 -4.38 8.17 -11.76
CA PHE A 36 -4.55 6.73 -11.67
C PHE A 36 -3.24 5.99 -11.40
N LYS A 37 -2.15 6.35 -12.08
CA LYS A 37 -0.82 5.78 -11.84
C LYS A 37 -0.33 6.06 -10.42
N GLU A 38 -0.48 7.29 -9.93
CA GLU A 38 -0.09 7.65 -8.56
C GLU A 38 -0.83 6.80 -7.51
N ILE A 39 -2.12 6.53 -7.74
CA ILE A 39 -2.89 5.63 -6.87
C ILE A 39 -2.40 4.17 -6.99
N MET A 40 -2.08 3.69 -8.20
CA MET A 40 -1.49 2.36 -8.40
C MET A 40 -0.17 2.21 -7.62
N GLU A 41 0.72 3.19 -7.72
CA GLU A 41 1.99 3.18 -6.97
C GLU A 41 1.73 3.14 -5.46
N ARG A 42 0.71 3.84 -4.97
CA ARG A 42 0.39 3.82 -3.53
C ARG A 42 -0.05 2.44 -3.02
N PHE A 43 -0.79 1.67 -3.82
CA PHE A 43 -1.09 0.26 -3.49
C PHE A 43 0.17 -0.61 -3.56
N ARG A 44 1.07 -0.35 -4.50
CA ARG A 44 2.35 -1.06 -4.61
C ARG A 44 3.26 -0.77 -3.42
N ASP A 45 3.32 0.47 -2.94
CA ASP A 45 4.05 0.83 -1.72
C ASP A 45 3.51 0.08 -0.50
N ALA A 46 2.18 0.02 -0.34
CA ALA A 46 1.53 -0.72 0.73
C ALA A 46 1.86 -2.22 0.68
N LYS A 47 1.87 -2.81 -0.52
CA LYS A 47 2.32 -4.20 -0.74
C LYS A 47 3.77 -4.38 -0.30
N ASN A 48 4.67 -3.55 -0.83
CA ASN A 48 6.11 -3.65 -0.61
C ASN A 48 6.48 -3.45 0.87
N LEU A 49 5.67 -2.72 1.63
CA LEU A 49 5.82 -2.57 3.07
C LEU A 49 5.51 -3.86 3.84
N ILE A 50 4.45 -4.59 3.43
CA ILE A 50 3.96 -5.77 4.18
C ILE A 50 4.67 -7.05 3.75
N GLU A 51 4.91 -7.21 2.45
CA GLU A 51 5.37 -8.46 1.83
C GLU A 51 6.61 -9.06 2.49
N PRO A 52 7.70 -8.30 2.74
CA PRO A 52 8.94 -8.86 3.29
C PRO A 52 8.76 -9.45 4.68
N VAL A 53 7.80 -8.94 5.44
CA VAL A 53 7.52 -9.37 6.82
C VAL A 53 6.61 -10.61 6.85
N LEU A 54 5.74 -10.76 5.84
CA LEU A 54 4.87 -11.92 5.73
C LEU A 54 5.58 -13.14 5.15
N PHE A 55 6.37 -12.94 4.10
CA PHE A 55 6.97 -14.01 3.29
C PHE A 55 8.47 -14.09 3.55
N ILE A 56 8.82 -14.63 4.71
CA ILE A 56 10.21 -14.88 5.09
C ILE A 56 10.71 -16.13 4.37
N HIS A 57 11.88 -16.01 3.75
CA HIS A 57 12.58 -17.09 3.06
C HIS A 57 14.08 -17.07 3.37
N GLU A 58 14.79 -18.07 2.88
CA GLU A 58 16.26 -18.08 2.92
C GLU A 58 16.79 -16.86 2.14
N GLY A 59 17.54 -15.98 2.81
CA GLY A 59 18.04 -14.73 2.24
C GLY A 59 17.22 -13.47 2.59
N SER A 60 16.11 -13.56 3.34
CA SER A 60 15.45 -12.37 3.87
C SER A 60 16.37 -11.59 4.83
N SER A 61 16.19 -10.27 4.89
CA SER A 61 16.98 -9.42 5.80
C SER A 61 16.71 -9.78 7.27
N PRO A 62 17.72 -9.71 8.18
CA PRO A 62 17.54 -9.97 9.60
C PRO A 62 16.43 -9.12 10.26
N CYS A 63 16.21 -7.89 9.79
CA CYS A 63 15.12 -7.05 10.29
C CYS A 63 13.75 -7.68 10.03
N CYS A 64 13.54 -8.27 8.86
CA CYS A 64 12.27 -8.90 8.48
C CYS A 64 11.96 -10.12 9.35
N PHE A 65 12.96 -10.90 9.77
CA PHE A 65 12.75 -12.01 10.72
C PHE A 65 12.22 -11.51 12.05
N TYR A 66 12.82 -10.44 12.58
CA TYR A 66 12.36 -9.83 13.80
C TYR A 66 10.94 -9.27 13.65
N GLU A 67 10.69 -8.47 12.61
CA GLU A 67 9.38 -7.88 12.30
C GLU A 67 8.29 -8.95 12.12
N SER A 68 8.63 -10.09 11.49
CA SER A 68 7.69 -11.21 11.36
C SER A 68 7.32 -11.81 12.72
N SER A 69 8.28 -11.85 13.65
CA SER A 69 8.02 -12.28 15.02
C SER A 69 7.17 -11.27 15.81
N VAL A 70 7.30 -9.97 15.53
CA VAL A 70 6.47 -8.90 16.11
C VAL A 70 5.00 -9.06 15.70
N LEU A 71 4.72 -9.51 14.48
CA LEU A 71 3.34 -9.79 14.05
C LEU A 71 2.69 -10.90 14.87
N GLY A 72 3.43 -11.95 15.21
CA GLY A 72 2.93 -13.07 16.01
C GLY A 72 1.62 -13.65 15.46
N LYS A 73 0.59 -13.69 16.30
CA LYS A 73 -0.74 -14.24 15.95
C LYS A 73 -1.52 -13.37 14.94
N GLU A 74 -1.19 -12.09 14.82
CA GLU A 74 -1.87 -11.17 13.90
C GLU A 74 -1.38 -11.30 12.46
N LYS A 75 -0.35 -12.13 12.21
CA LYS A 75 0.16 -12.39 10.86
C LYS A 75 -0.95 -12.73 9.85
N LYS A 76 -2.01 -13.44 10.28
CA LYS A 76 -3.18 -13.75 9.43
C LYS A 76 -3.94 -12.49 8.98
N VAL A 77 -4.14 -11.52 9.88
CA VAL A 77 -4.85 -10.26 9.58
C VAL A 77 -4.13 -9.51 8.47
N TYR A 78 -2.80 -9.41 8.57
CA TYR A 78 -1.99 -8.72 7.56
C TYR A 78 -1.83 -9.53 6.28
N LEU A 79 -1.89 -10.87 6.34
CA LEU A 79 -1.98 -11.71 5.14
C LEU A 79 -3.28 -11.48 4.37
N ASP A 80 -4.40 -11.34 5.07
CA ASP A 80 -5.70 -11.05 4.44
C ASP A 80 -5.72 -9.63 3.85
N LEU A 81 -5.11 -8.65 4.51
CA LEU A 81 -4.85 -7.32 3.94
C LEU A 81 -3.97 -7.39 2.69
N TYR A 82 -2.87 -8.14 2.73
CA TYR A 82 -1.97 -8.31 1.59
C TYR A 82 -2.71 -8.93 0.39
N LYS A 83 -3.50 -9.98 0.60
CA LYS A 83 -4.34 -10.57 -0.46
C LYS A 83 -5.27 -9.53 -1.08
N LYS A 84 -5.93 -8.71 -0.26
CA LYS A 84 -6.80 -7.65 -0.73
C LYS A 84 -6.06 -6.60 -1.56
N ILE A 85 -4.86 -6.21 -1.15
CA ILE A 85 -4.00 -5.32 -1.93
C ILE A 85 -3.65 -5.96 -3.28
N MET A 86 -3.29 -7.24 -3.30
CA MET A 86 -2.99 -7.97 -4.55
C MET A 86 -4.19 -8.05 -5.50
N GLU A 87 -5.40 -8.32 -4.98
CA GLU A 87 -6.63 -8.31 -5.79
C GLU A 87 -6.88 -6.95 -6.44
N ILE A 88 -6.64 -5.86 -5.70
CA ILE A 88 -6.77 -4.51 -6.22
C ILE A 88 -5.66 -4.19 -7.23
N GLU A 89 -4.41 -4.58 -6.97
CA GLU A 89 -3.28 -4.36 -7.90
C GLU A 89 -3.57 -5.02 -9.25
N TRP A 90 -3.97 -6.30 -9.27
CA TRP A 90 -4.33 -6.98 -10.52
C TRP A 90 -5.54 -6.38 -11.21
N TYR A 91 -6.55 -5.94 -10.44
CA TYR A 91 -7.68 -5.19 -10.98
C TYR A 91 -7.20 -3.91 -11.66
N LEU A 92 -6.33 -3.14 -11.02
CA LEU A 92 -5.78 -1.88 -11.53
C LEU A 92 -4.93 -2.08 -12.78
N GLU A 93 -4.04 -3.06 -12.79
CA GLU A 93 -3.23 -3.40 -13.97
C GLU A 93 -4.13 -3.72 -15.17
N ARG A 94 -5.17 -4.53 -14.97
CA ARG A 94 -6.14 -4.82 -16.04
C ARG A 94 -6.82 -3.55 -16.58
N ILE A 95 -7.20 -2.61 -15.72
CA ILE A 95 -7.79 -1.33 -16.14
C ILE A 95 -6.77 -0.44 -16.83
N TYR A 96 -5.51 -0.44 -16.37
CA TYR A 96 -4.42 0.31 -16.98
C TYR A 96 -4.19 -0.11 -18.45
N PHE A 97 -4.20 -1.41 -18.73
CA PHE A 97 -4.06 -1.94 -20.08
C PHE A 97 -5.34 -1.83 -20.92
N ASP A 98 -6.53 -1.86 -20.30
CA ASP A 98 -7.80 -1.57 -20.97
C ASP A 98 -7.86 -0.13 -21.50
N GLY A 99 -7.33 0.84 -20.74
CA GLY A 99 -7.07 2.21 -21.18
C GLY A 99 -8.29 3.08 -21.43
N ARG A 100 -9.52 2.55 -21.29
CA ARG A 100 -10.75 3.34 -21.47
C ARG A 100 -10.94 4.30 -20.31
N GLU A 101 -11.18 5.57 -20.62
CA GLU A 101 -11.33 6.66 -19.65
C GLU A 101 -12.41 6.37 -18.59
N LYS A 102 -13.57 5.85 -19.01
CA LYS A 102 -14.66 5.47 -18.11
C LYS A 102 -14.22 4.36 -17.14
N SER A 103 -13.50 3.35 -17.62
CA SER A 103 -12.98 2.26 -16.80
C SER A 103 -12.00 2.78 -15.73
N ILE A 104 -11.13 3.72 -16.11
CA ILE A 104 -10.19 4.36 -15.18
C ILE A 104 -10.94 5.17 -14.11
N ALA A 105 -11.94 5.95 -14.52
CA ALA A 105 -12.76 6.73 -13.60
C ALA A 105 -13.50 5.85 -12.57
N GLU A 106 -14.09 4.74 -13.01
CA GLU A 106 -14.74 3.76 -12.12
C GLU A 106 -13.74 3.10 -11.16
N ALA A 107 -12.55 2.76 -11.66
CA ALA A 107 -11.49 2.19 -10.85
C ALA A 107 -10.98 3.17 -9.77
N LEU A 108 -10.77 4.43 -10.12
CA LEU A 108 -10.38 5.47 -9.17
C LEU A 108 -11.36 5.59 -8.00
N LYS A 109 -12.66 5.56 -8.30
CA LYS A 109 -13.71 5.64 -7.29
C LYS A 109 -13.66 4.45 -6.33
N ARG A 110 -13.57 3.24 -6.89
CA ARG A 110 -13.42 2.01 -6.12
C ARG A 110 -12.15 2.04 -5.25
N CYS A 111 -11.02 2.47 -5.80
CA CYS A 111 -9.76 2.52 -5.09
C CYS A 111 -9.76 3.56 -3.98
N TYR A 112 -10.38 4.72 -4.19
CA TYR A 112 -10.58 5.71 -3.13
C TYR A 112 -11.34 5.11 -1.95
N ASP A 113 -12.47 4.43 -2.21
CA ASP A 113 -13.29 3.83 -1.17
C ASP A 113 -12.58 2.69 -0.44
N VAL A 114 -11.93 1.78 -1.18
CA VAL A 114 -11.17 0.66 -0.58
C VAL A 114 -9.99 1.18 0.24
N TRP A 115 -9.25 2.15 -0.28
CA TRP A 115 -8.10 2.71 0.43
C TRP A 115 -8.53 3.37 1.73
N ARG A 116 -9.52 4.27 1.66
CA ARG A 116 -10.03 5.03 2.80
C ARG A 116 -10.61 4.12 3.89
N ASN A 117 -11.40 3.13 3.52
CA ASN A 117 -12.21 2.37 4.48
C ASN A 117 -11.53 1.09 4.97
N GLU A 118 -10.58 0.54 4.22
CA GLU A 118 -10.12 -0.83 4.46
C GLU A 118 -8.58 -0.98 4.51
N VAL A 119 -7.84 -0.17 3.77
CA VAL A 119 -6.37 -0.33 3.64
C VAL A 119 -5.60 0.65 4.51
N ARG A 120 -5.90 1.95 4.42
CA ARG A 120 -5.10 3.02 5.03
C ARG A 120 -4.83 2.81 6.51
N ASP A 121 -5.89 2.62 7.29
CA ASP A 121 -5.76 2.51 8.74
C ASP A 121 -5.04 1.21 9.15
N LYS A 122 -5.20 0.14 8.38
CA LYS A 122 -4.48 -1.12 8.61
C LYS A 122 -3.00 -1.03 8.28
N ILE A 123 -2.63 -0.25 7.26
CA ILE A 123 -1.22 0.07 6.98
C ILE A 123 -0.61 0.92 8.09
N LEU A 124 -1.35 1.92 8.59
CA LEU A 124 -0.89 2.74 9.72
C LEU A 124 -0.73 1.91 10.99
N GLU A 125 -1.67 1.00 11.26
CA GLU A 125 -1.59 0.04 12.37
C GLU A 125 -0.36 -0.87 12.24
N PHE A 126 -0.11 -1.40 11.03
CA PHE A 126 1.08 -2.19 10.73
C PHE A 126 2.37 -1.41 11.01
N ALA A 127 2.49 -0.20 10.47
CA ALA A 127 3.69 0.64 10.62
C ALA A 127 3.96 0.98 12.09
N LYS A 128 2.91 1.39 12.83
CA LYS A 128 3.00 1.65 14.27
C LYS A 128 3.46 0.41 15.04
N LYS A 129 2.97 -0.77 14.68
CA LYS A 129 3.36 -2.02 15.34
C LYS A 129 4.84 -2.33 15.12
N MET A 130 5.37 -2.08 13.92
CA MET A 130 6.81 -2.23 13.64
C MET A 130 7.63 -1.21 14.44
N GLU A 131 7.19 0.05 14.49
CA GLU A 131 7.81 1.10 15.30
C GLU A 131 7.87 0.69 16.79
N ASP A 132 6.73 0.26 17.36
CA ASP A 132 6.64 -0.17 18.75
C ASP A 132 7.46 -1.43 19.02
N GLY A 133 7.52 -2.36 18.05
CA GLY A 133 8.41 -3.52 18.10
C GLY A 133 9.86 -3.07 18.29
N TRP A 134 10.37 -2.29 17.34
CA TRP A 134 11.74 -1.78 17.38
C TRP A 134 12.06 -0.95 18.62
N ARG A 135 11.12 -0.09 19.08
CA ARG A 135 11.27 0.67 20.33
C ARG A 135 11.44 -0.24 21.57
N ASN A 136 10.83 -1.42 21.54
CA ASN A 136 10.89 -2.41 22.63
C ASN A 136 11.94 -3.50 22.40
N TYR A 137 12.71 -3.43 21.32
CA TYR A 137 13.74 -4.42 21.01
C TYR A 137 14.90 -4.33 22.02
N LYS A 138 15.05 -5.36 22.85
CA LYS A 138 16.09 -5.41 23.90
C LYS A 138 17.42 -6.03 23.46
N GLY A 139 17.55 -6.45 22.20
CA GLY A 139 18.74 -7.14 21.70
C GLY A 139 19.02 -8.44 22.46
N LYS A 140 18.71 -9.61 21.91
CA LYS A 140 19.28 -10.84 22.48
C LYS A 140 20.76 -10.88 22.10
N LYS A 141 21.65 -11.06 23.10
CA LYS A 141 23.11 -11.23 22.92
C LYS A 141 23.51 -12.33 21.91
N ASN A 142 22.57 -13.16 21.46
CA ASN A 142 22.80 -14.32 20.58
C ASN A 142 22.22 -14.16 19.15
N HIS A 143 21.91 -12.95 18.68
CA HIS A 143 21.38 -12.72 17.32
C HIS A 143 22.33 -12.01 16.33
N THR A 144 23.58 -11.73 16.72
CA THR A 144 24.65 -11.55 15.74
C THR A 144 24.91 -12.92 15.11
N GLN A 145 24.60 -13.08 13.83
CA GLN A 145 24.86 -14.31 13.09
C GLN A 145 26.32 -14.78 13.31
N PRO A 146 26.55 -16.08 13.59
CA PRO A 146 27.90 -16.64 13.73
C PRO A 146 28.67 -16.74 12.39
N TYR A 147 28.12 -16.24 11.27
CA TYR A 147 28.72 -16.34 9.94
C TYR A 147 29.52 -15.10 9.52
N LEU A 148 30.27 -14.52 10.45
CA LEU A 148 31.43 -13.70 10.15
C LEU A 148 32.67 -14.49 10.61
N GLY A 149 32.99 -15.53 9.84
CA GLY A 149 34.20 -16.35 9.97
C GLY A 149 34.80 -16.57 8.60
#